data_AF-A0AAV3SGE9-F1
#
_entry.id   AF-A0AAV3SGE9-F1
#
_cell.length_a   1.000
_cell.length_b   1.000
_cell.length_c   1.000
_cell.angle_alpha   90.00
_cell.angle_beta   90.00
_cell.angle_gamma   90.00
#
_symmetry.space_group_name_H-M   'P 1'
#
loop_
_entity.id
_entity.type
_entity.pdbx_description
1 polymer ?
#
loop_
_entity_poly.entity_id
_entity_poly.type
_entity_poly.pdbx_seq_one_letter_code
_entity_poly.pdbx_strand_id
1 'polypeptide(L)' 'MVGPTTREERRTASRRFKLAFVCLVGLSGGLIALQGGGSLLAVLLAVLAGLVVGIVMVAFAFPTGLRED' A
#
# COMPACT_ATOMS: atom_id res chain seq x y z
N MET A 1 -11.91 -20.87 21.62
CA MET A 1 -10.65 -20.20 21.24
C MET A 1 -10.32 -20.60 19.83
N VAL A 2 -10.07 -19.66 18.91
CA VAL A 2 -9.55 -19.98 17.58
C VAL A 2 -8.13 -20.52 17.74
N GLY A 3 -7.84 -21.63 17.05
CA GLY A 3 -6.52 -22.25 17.04
C GLY A 3 -5.45 -21.31 16.46
N PRO A 4 -4.16 -21.56 16.74
CA PRO A 4 -3.07 -20.71 16.25
C PRO A 4 -3.11 -20.67 14.72
N THR A 5 -3.31 -19.47 14.17
CA THR A 5 -3.18 -19.23 12.72
C THR A 5 -1.79 -19.63 12.25
N THR A 6 -1.75 -20.47 11.22
CA THR A 6 -0.50 -20.97 10.65
C THR A 6 0.34 -19.80 10.12
N ARG A 7 1.67 -19.98 10.06
CA ARG A 7 2.56 -18.92 9.58
C ARG A 7 2.23 -18.49 8.15
N GLU A 8 1.81 -19.43 7.31
CA GLU A 8 1.44 -19.19 5.91
C GLU A 8 0.19 -18.32 5.77
N GLU A 9 -0.86 -18.59 6.56
CA GLU A 9 -2.08 -17.78 6.60
C GLU A 9 -1.76 -16.35 7.05
N ARG A 10 -0.92 -16.18 8.08
CA ARG A 10 -0.49 -14.85 8.55
C ARG A 10 0.30 -14.09 7.48
N ARG A 11 1.17 -14.78 6.75
CA ARG A 11 1.99 -14.16 5.68
C ARG A 11 1.12 -13.69 4.51
N THR A 12 0.16 -14.53 4.10
CA THR A 12 -0.78 -14.21 3.01
C THR A 12 -1.69 -13.05 3.38
N ALA A 13 -2.27 -13.07 4.59
CA ALA A 13 -3.09 -11.98 5.10
C ALA A 13 -2.28 -10.67 5.16
N SER A 14 -1.07 -10.71 5.72
CA SER A 14 -0.18 -9.55 5.82
C SER A 14 0.19 -8.98 4.45
N ARG A 15 0.45 -9.84 3.45
CA ARG A 15 0.77 -9.40 2.08
C ARG A 15 -0.43 -8.71 1.43
N ARG A 16 -1.65 -9.24 1.62
CA ARG A 16 -2.88 -8.63 1.10
C ARG A 16 -3.17 -7.27 1.76
N PHE A 17 -2.98 -7.15 3.06
CA PHE A 17 -3.12 -5.87 3.78
C PHE A 17 -2.13 -4.83 3.30
N LYS A 18 -0.85 -5.20 3.10
CA LYS A 18 0.17 -4.30 2.56
C LYS A 18 -0.22 -3.77 1.17
N LEU A 19 -0.65 -4.65 0.27
CA LEU A 19 -1.09 -4.25 -1.07
C LEU A 19 -2.34 -3.36 -1.02
N ALA A 20 -3.32 -3.70 -0.19
CA ALA A 20 -4.52 -2.89 0.00
C ALA A 20 -4.18 -1.49 0.53
N PHE A 21 -3.24 -1.40 1.48
CA PHE A 21 -2.79 -0.13 2.03
C PHE A 21 -2.10 0.76 0.97
N VAL A 22 -1.15 0.20 0.21
CA VAL A 22 -0.49 0.93 -0.88
C VAL A 22 -1.49 1.45 -1.90
N CYS A 23 -2.44 0.59 -2.30
CA CYS A 23 -3.48 0.96 -3.26
C CYS A 23 -4.38 2.08 -2.70
N LEU A 24 -4.74 2.01 -1.42
CA LEU A 24 -5.54 3.03 -0.74
C LEU A 24 -4.84 4.40 -0.72
N VAL A 25 -3.54 4.43 -0.42
CA VAL A 25 -2.75 5.68 -0.41
C VAL A 25 -2.68 6.29 -1.81
N GLY A 26 -2.39 5.47 -2.83
CA GLY A 26 -2.38 5.92 -4.24
C GLY A 26 -3.73 6.47 -4.70
N LEU A 27 -4.83 5.74 -4.45
CA LEU A 27 -6.18 6.19 -4.80
C LEU A 27 -6.55 7.49 -4.07
N SER A 28 -6.19 7.60 -2.78
CA SER A 28 -6.46 8.78 -1.98
C SER A 28 -5.76 10.02 -2.55
N GLY A 29 -4.48 9.92 -2.88
CA GLY A 29 -3.74 11.01 -3.53
C GLY A 29 -4.35 11.44 -4.87
N GLY A 30 -4.76 10.47 -5.69
CA GLY A 30 -5.47 10.74 -6.95
C GLY A 30 -6.81 11.44 -6.76
N LEU A 31 -7.63 10.97 -5.82
CA LEU A 31 -8.92 11.58 -5.47
C LEU A 31 -8.76 13.01 -4.94
N ILE A 32 -7.72 13.28 -4.15
CA ILE A 32 -7.42 14.63 -3.67
C ILE A 32 -7.05 15.54 -4.85
N ALA A 33 -6.19 15.07 -5.75
CA ALA A 33 -5.79 15.84 -6.94
C ALA A 33 -6.99 16.12 -7.87
N LEU A 34 -7.90 15.15 -8.01
CA LEU A 34 -9.10 15.29 -8.81
C LEU A 34 -10.05 16.34 -8.22
N GLN A 35 -10.26 16.29 -6.89
CA GLN A 35 -11.10 17.26 -6.18
C GLN A 35 -10.48 18.66 -6.15
N GLY A 36 -9.15 18.76 -6.16
CA GLY A 36 -8.44 20.03 -6.24
C GLY A 36 -8.50 20.72 -7.62
N GLY A 37 -9.22 20.15 -8.59
CA GLY A 37 -9.29 20.67 -9.96
C GLY A 37 -8.00 20.45 -10.76
N GLY A 38 -7.16 19.51 -10.33
CA GLY A 38 -5.93 19.15 -11.04
C GLY A 38 -6.23 18.57 -12.42
N SER A 39 -5.36 18.86 -13.39
CA SER A 39 -5.44 18.25 -14.72
C SER A 39 -5.33 16.72 -14.64
N LEU A 40 -5.80 16.01 -15.67
CA LEU A 40 -5.74 14.54 -15.71
C LEU A 40 -4.29 14.02 -15.51
N LEU A 41 -3.30 14.77 -15.99
CA LEU A 41 -1.88 14.48 -15.77
C LEU A 41 -1.49 14.62 -14.29
N ALA A 42 -1.98 15.66 -13.61
CA ALA A 42 -1.71 15.88 -12.19
C ALA A 42 -2.31 14.78 -11.31
N VAL A 43 -3.52 14.30 -11.64
CA VAL A 43 -4.15 13.16 -10.96
C VAL A 43 -3.29 11.91 -11.09
N LEU A 44 -2.81 11.62 -12.30
CA LEU A 44 -2.01 10.42 -12.56
C LEU A 44 -0.65 10.48 -11.84
N LEU A 45 -0.02 11.66 -11.79
CA LEU A 45 1.18 11.90 -11.00
C LEU A 45 0.92 11.77 -9.49
N ALA A 46 -0.21 12.26 -9.00
CA ALA A 46 -0.57 12.14 -7.59
C ALA A 46 -0.83 10.69 -7.18
N VAL A 47 -1.46 9.89 -8.03
CA VAL A 47 -1.63 8.43 -7.81
C VAL A 47 -0.28 7.74 -7.77
N LEU A 48 0.60 8.01 -8.74
CA LEU A 48 1.95 7.43 -8.78
C LEU A 48 2.77 7.81 -7.55
N ALA A 49 2.76 9.09 -7.16
CA ALA A 49 3.43 9.57 -5.97
C ALA A 49 2.88 8.89 -4.71
N GLY A 50 1.55 8.78 -4.58
CA GLY A 50 0.91 8.08 -3.47
C GLY A 50 1.27 6.59 -3.43
N LEU A 51 1.38 5.93 -4.59
CA LEU A 51 1.82 4.53 -4.68
C LEU A 51 3.26 4.38 -4.21
N VAL A 52 4.17 5.26 -4.66
CA VAL A 52 5.58 5.27 -4.23
C VAL A 52 5.68 5.49 -2.72
N VAL A 53 4.94 6.46 -2.17
CA VAL A 53 4.89 6.69 -0.72
C VAL A 53 4.36 5.47 0.03
N GLY A 54 3.29 4.85 -0.46
CA GLY A 54 2.74 3.63 0.13
C GLY A 54 3.77 2.48 0.13
N ILE A 55 4.49 2.28 -0.97
CA ILE A 55 5.54 1.26 -1.08
C ILE A 55 6.67 1.54 -0.09
N VAL A 56 7.16 2.78 -0.03
CA VAL A 56 8.22 3.20 0.90
C VAL A 56 7.78 2.96 2.34
N MET A 57 6.54 3.31 2.68
CA MET A 57 5.99 3.13 4.02
C MET A 57 5.85 1.65 4.40
N VAL A 58 5.41 0.79 3.46
CA VAL A 58 5.38 -0.66 3.69
C VAL A 58 6.77 -1.25 3.82
N ALA A 59 7.73 -0.81 2.99
CA ALA A 59 9.11 -1.26 3.06
C ALA A 59 9.76 -0.86 4.39
N PHE A 60 9.47 0.36 4.87
CA PHE A 60 9.94 0.86 6.16
C PHE A 60 9.27 0.17 7.35
N ALA A 61 7.96 -0.06 7.29
CA ALA A 61 7.20 -0.71 8.36
C ALA A 61 7.44 -2.23 8.46
N PHE A 62 7.77 -2.88 7.33
CA PHE A 62 8.02 -4.32 7.27
C PHE A 62 9.32 -4.67 6.54
N PRO A 63 10.48 -4.24 7.07
CA PRO A 63 11.79 -4.46 6.42
C PRO A 63 12.17 -5.94 6.35
N THR A 64 11.61 -6.77 7.23
CA THR A 64 11.92 -8.20 7.41
C THR A 64 11.15 -9.15 6.48
N GLY A 65 10.23 -8.67 5.63
CA GLY A 65 9.47 -9.54 4.72
C GLY A 65 10.20 -9.91 3.41
N LEU A 66 11.29 -9.21 3.09
CA LEU A 66 12.11 -9.39 1.88
C LEU A 66 13.41 -10.15 2.13
N ARG A 67 13.76 -10.40 3.39
CA ARG A 67 14.84 -11.29 3.82
C ARG A 67 14.19 -12.60 4.28
N GLU A 68 13.97 -13.51 3.35
CA GLU A 68 13.89 -14.92 3.69
C GLU A 68 15.27 -15.50 3.40
N ASP A 69 16.14 -15.47 4.41
CA ASP A 69 17.28 -16.38 4.55
C ASP A 69 16.86 -17.61 5.38
#